data_AF-A0A1M5QF04-F1
#
_entry.id   AF-A0A1M5QF04-F1
#
_cell.length_a   1.000
_cell.length_b   1.000
_cell.length_c   1.000
_cell.angle_alpha   90.00
_cell.angle_beta   90.00
_cell.angle_gamma   90.00
#
_symmetry.space_group_name_H-M   'P 1'
#
loop_
_entity.id
_entity.type
_entity.pdbx_description
1 polymer ?
#
loop_
_entity_poly.entity_id
_entity_poly.type
_entity_poly.pdbx_seq_one_letter_code
_entity_poly.pdbx_strand_id
1 'polypeptide(L)'
;MALTKLQRKLITEIEHIASSAGQDYRHIEEYEEAARTPKLRIIKKQMIIGDVVALYTLADELLSNVICHVYFKKPGKGFSYKALWRTKKFSAFAYHVLDNLYPLQKMSLIHEIKPVPKNIRDTLNRLNALRNALAHSFFPENRKSYRETKAVTYKDHDIFSNEGFDLFATDGQELIDYLLERAYGVKPDSF
;
A
#
# COMPACT_ATOMS: atom_id res chain seq x y z
N MET A 1 -25.91 12.93 0.61
CA MET A 1 -26.03 12.79 -0.87
C MET A 1 -26.39 11.35 -1.20
N ALA A 2 -27.20 11.10 -2.22
CA ALA A 2 -27.56 9.74 -2.62
C ALA A 2 -26.41 9.07 -3.41
N LEU A 3 -26.16 7.78 -3.15
CA LEU A 3 -25.14 7.01 -3.88
C LEU A 3 -25.50 6.85 -5.36
N THR A 4 -24.49 6.87 -6.23
CA THR A 4 -24.63 6.59 -7.66
C THR A 4 -24.92 5.11 -7.93
N LYS A 5 -25.38 4.77 -9.14
CA LYS A 5 -25.62 3.38 -9.54
C LYS A 5 -24.36 2.51 -9.44
N LEU A 6 -23.21 3.06 -9.84
CA LEU A 6 -21.92 2.36 -9.76
C LEU A 6 -21.51 2.14 -8.30
N GLN A 7 -21.63 3.15 -7.44
CA GLN A 7 -21.31 3.01 -6.01
C GLN A 7 -22.16 1.93 -5.33
N ARG A 8 -23.47 1.89 -5.61
CA ARG A 8 -24.36 0.83 -5.08
C ARG A 8 -23.93 -0.55 -5.57
N LYS A 9 -23.63 -0.69 -6.87
CA LYS A 9 -23.14 -1.94 -7.44
C LYS A 9 -21.85 -2.41 -6.75
N LEU A 10 -20.87 -1.52 -6.56
CA LEU A 10 -19.62 -1.84 -5.88
C LEU A 10 -19.84 -2.23 -4.42
N ILE A 11 -20.74 -1.56 -3.70
CA ILE A 11 -21.10 -1.93 -2.32
C ILE A 11 -21.66 -3.37 -2.28
N THR A 12 -22.59 -3.70 -3.17
CA THR A 12 -23.14 -5.06 -3.26
C THR A 12 -22.06 -6.10 -3.58
N GLU A 13 -21.12 -5.78 -4.49
CA GLU A 13 -20.00 -6.67 -4.81
C GLU A 13 -19.06 -6.86 -3.62
N ILE A 14 -18.72 -5.77 -2.89
CA ILE A 14 -17.89 -5.82 -1.69
C ILE A 14 -18.55 -6.66 -0.60
N GLU A 15 -19.85 -6.47 -0.35
CA GLU A 15 -20.60 -7.25 0.64
C GLU A 15 -20.61 -8.74 0.30
N HIS A 16 -20.83 -9.07 -0.98
CA HIS A 16 -20.78 -10.46 -1.45
C HIS A 16 -19.39 -11.10 -1.29
N ILE A 17 -18.32 -10.37 -1.62
CA ILE A 17 -16.94 -10.83 -1.46
C ILE A 17 -16.61 -11.01 0.03
N ALA A 18 -16.97 -10.03 0.87
CA ALA A 18 -16.74 -10.09 2.30
C ALA A 18 -17.46 -11.29 2.92
N SER A 19 -18.72 -11.53 2.56
CA SER A 19 -19.46 -12.72 3.01
C SER A 19 -18.77 -14.02 2.55
N SER A 20 -18.42 -14.14 1.28
CA SER A 20 -17.76 -15.32 0.71
C SER A 20 -16.38 -15.61 1.30
N ALA A 21 -15.62 -14.55 1.63
CA ALA A 21 -14.32 -14.64 2.28
C ALA A 21 -14.44 -14.86 3.81
N GLY A 22 -15.65 -14.84 4.37
CA GLY A 22 -15.88 -14.84 5.81
C GLY A 22 -15.26 -13.63 6.50
N GLN A 23 -15.28 -12.47 5.84
CA GLN A 23 -14.86 -11.17 6.36
C GLN A 23 -16.05 -10.25 6.69
N ASP A 24 -17.26 -10.79 6.70
CA ASP A 24 -18.47 -10.05 7.01
C ASP A 24 -18.64 -9.84 8.52
N TYR A 25 -18.08 -8.73 9.01
CA TYR A 25 -18.21 -8.33 10.40
C TYR A 25 -19.60 -7.73 10.71
N ARG A 26 -20.37 -7.33 9.69
CA ARG A 26 -21.69 -6.70 9.90
C ARG A 26 -22.74 -7.73 10.33
N HIS A 27 -22.60 -8.96 9.84
CA HIS A 27 -23.46 -10.08 10.18
C HIS A 27 -22.79 -11.04 11.18
N ILE A 28 -21.94 -10.53 12.09
CA ILE A 28 -21.19 -11.38 13.03
C ILE A 28 -22.09 -12.19 13.97
N GLU A 29 -23.33 -11.73 14.21
CA GLU A 29 -24.31 -12.40 15.04
C GLU A 29 -24.80 -13.73 14.44
N GLU A 30 -24.68 -13.90 13.12
CA GLU A 30 -25.03 -15.14 12.41
C GLU A 30 -24.02 -16.28 12.67
N TYR A 31 -22.83 -15.95 13.18
CA TYR A 31 -21.81 -16.93 13.55
C TYR A 31 -22.06 -17.48 14.95
N GLU A 32 -21.58 -18.71 15.20
CA GLU A 32 -21.57 -19.33 16.53
C GLU A 32 -20.93 -18.38 17.56
N GLU A 33 -21.58 -18.22 18.72
CA GLU A 33 -21.19 -17.25 19.75
C GLU A 33 -19.71 -17.37 20.15
N ALA A 34 -19.23 -18.60 20.34
CA ALA A 34 -17.84 -18.90 20.68
C ALA A 34 -16.84 -18.49 19.59
N ALA A 35 -17.25 -18.42 18.33
CA ALA A 35 -16.40 -18.08 17.19
C ALA A 35 -16.37 -16.56 16.89
N ARG A 36 -17.34 -15.77 17.37
CA ARG A 36 -17.50 -14.35 17.02
C ARG A 36 -16.25 -13.51 17.32
N THR A 37 -15.71 -13.62 18.54
CA THR A 37 -14.52 -12.83 18.94
C THR A 37 -13.26 -13.22 18.16
N PRO A 38 -12.87 -14.50 18.05
CA PRO A 38 -11.77 -14.92 17.19
C PRO A 38 -11.92 -14.44 15.74
N LYS A 39 -13.15 -14.53 15.19
CA LYS A 39 -13.45 -14.10 13.84
C LYS A 39 -13.22 -12.60 13.66
N LEU A 40 -13.75 -11.75 14.55
CA LEU A 40 -13.52 -10.30 14.50
C LEU A 40 -12.04 -9.92 14.58
N ARG A 41 -11.26 -10.63 15.41
CA ARG A 41 -9.80 -10.42 15.49
C ARG A 41 -9.09 -10.75 14.18
N ILE A 42 -9.48 -11.84 13.52
CA ILE A 42 -8.94 -12.23 12.22
C ILE A 42 -9.31 -11.19 11.15
N ILE A 43 -10.57 -10.77 11.11
CA ILE A 43 -11.04 -9.76 10.14
C ILE A 43 -10.25 -8.46 10.30
N LYS A 44 -10.15 -7.93 11.52
CA LYS A 44 -9.37 -6.73 11.83
C LYS A 44 -7.92 -6.88 11.36
N LYS A 45 -7.27 -7.99 11.70
CA LYS A 45 -5.88 -8.27 11.32
C LYS A 45 -5.71 -8.31 9.80
N GLN A 46 -6.64 -8.94 9.09
CA GLN A 46 -6.62 -9.05 7.63
C GLN A 46 -6.83 -7.70 6.94
N MET A 47 -7.73 -6.85 7.45
CA MET A 47 -7.92 -5.49 6.93
C MET A 47 -6.61 -4.69 7.02
N ILE A 48 -5.98 -4.68 8.19
CA ILE A 48 -4.73 -3.95 8.42
C ILE A 48 -3.59 -4.50 7.54
N ILE A 49 -3.45 -5.83 7.43
CA ILE A 49 -2.46 -6.44 6.53
C ILE A 49 -2.73 -6.06 5.07
N GLY A 50 -4.00 -6.07 4.66
CA GLY A 50 -4.43 -5.66 3.33
C GLY A 50 -3.98 -4.23 3.01
N ASP A 51 -4.21 -3.30 3.93
CA ASP A 51 -3.81 -1.89 3.76
C ASP A 51 -2.29 -1.70 3.70
N VAL A 52 -1.53 -2.42 4.54
CA VAL A 52 -0.06 -2.38 4.48
C VAL A 52 0.46 -2.88 3.13
N VAL A 53 -0.08 -3.99 2.63
CA VAL A 53 0.31 -4.56 1.34
C VAL A 53 -0.10 -3.64 0.20
N ALA A 54 -1.33 -3.09 0.23
CA ALA A 54 -1.83 -2.17 -0.78
C ALA A 54 -0.97 -0.90 -0.85
N LEU A 55 -0.67 -0.28 0.29
CA LEU A 55 0.19 0.90 0.36
C LEU A 55 1.61 0.61 -0.16
N TYR A 56 2.19 -0.52 0.23
CA TYR A 56 3.51 -0.94 -0.26
C TYR A 56 3.53 -1.09 -1.78
N THR A 57 2.55 -1.79 -2.35
CA THR A 57 2.45 -2.01 -3.79
C THR A 57 2.20 -0.71 -4.55
N LEU A 58 1.31 0.15 -4.04
CA LEU A 58 1.04 1.45 -4.65
C LEU A 58 2.28 2.35 -4.61
N ALA A 59 3.00 2.40 -3.49
CA ALA A 59 4.25 3.15 -3.39
C ALA A 59 5.29 2.63 -4.40
N ASP A 60 5.42 1.32 -4.57
CA ASP A 60 6.32 0.71 -5.58
C ASP A 60 5.96 1.13 -7.01
N GLU A 61 4.68 1.11 -7.35
CA GLU A 61 4.18 1.54 -8.65
C GLU A 61 4.45 3.03 -8.89
N LEU A 62 4.17 3.88 -7.91
CA LEU A 62 4.43 5.33 -8.03
C LEU A 62 5.93 5.64 -8.13
N LEU A 63 6.79 4.95 -7.39
CA LEU A 63 8.25 5.09 -7.54
C LEU A 63 8.70 4.71 -8.96
N SER A 64 8.14 3.65 -9.52
CA SER A 64 8.37 3.23 -10.91
C SER A 64 7.95 4.34 -11.88
N ASN A 65 6.80 4.97 -11.63
CA ASN A 65 6.31 6.08 -12.45
C ASN A 65 7.21 7.32 -12.36
N VAL A 66 7.71 7.66 -11.16
CA VAL A 66 8.71 8.73 -10.97
C VAL A 66 10.00 8.43 -11.76
N ILE A 67 10.52 7.21 -11.70
CA ILE A 67 11.71 6.81 -12.46
C ILE A 67 11.45 6.93 -13.96
N CYS A 68 10.34 6.38 -14.45
CA CYS A 68 9.94 6.51 -15.86
C CYS A 68 9.88 7.96 -16.30
N HIS A 69 9.36 8.85 -15.44
CA HIS A 69 9.28 10.28 -15.71
C HIS A 69 10.67 10.90 -15.92
N VAL A 70 11.66 10.52 -15.12
CA VAL A 70 13.03 11.00 -15.27
C VAL A 70 13.64 10.54 -16.59
N TYR A 71 13.54 9.25 -16.92
CA TYR A 71 14.25 8.67 -18.07
C TYR A 71 13.58 8.89 -19.42
N PHE A 72 12.25 8.86 -19.47
CA PHE A 72 11.50 8.98 -20.72
C PHE A 72 10.93 10.38 -20.95
N LYS A 73 11.13 11.30 -19.99
CA LYS A 73 10.54 12.65 -19.89
C LYS A 73 9.00 12.59 -19.85
N LYS A 74 8.34 13.59 -19.26
CA LYS A 74 6.88 13.69 -19.34
C LYS A 74 6.49 13.67 -20.82
N PRO A 75 5.70 12.69 -21.27
CA PRO A 75 5.22 12.71 -22.62
C PRO A 75 4.39 14.01 -22.77
N GLY A 76 4.80 14.90 -23.69
CA GLY A 76 4.22 16.25 -23.84
C GLY A 76 2.72 16.21 -24.18
N LYS A 77 2.09 17.37 -24.38
CA LYS A 77 0.68 17.45 -24.83
C LYS A 77 0.51 16.62 -26.11
N GLY A 78 -0.04 15.41 -26.00
CA GLY A 78 -0.24 14.47 -27.10
C GLY A 78 0.37 13.08 -26.89
N PHE A 79 1.15 12.86 -25.83
CA PHE A 79 1.84 11.61 -25.60
C PHE A 79 1.39 11.06 -24.22
N SER A 80 0.95 9.81 -24.16
CA SER A 80 0.46 9.18 -22.93
C SER A 80 1.41 8.06 -22.49
N TYR A 81 1.49 7.78 -21.19
CA TYR A 81 2.21 6.59 -20.70
C TYR A 81 1.73 5.32 -21.40
N LYS A 82 0.44 5.23 -21.75
CA LYS A 82 -0.13 4.13 -22.54
C LYS A 82 0.53 3.97 -23.92
N ALA A 83 0.92 5.06 -24.57
CA ALA A 83 1.67 5.00 -25.82
C ALA A 83 3.13 4.56 -25.59
N LEU A 84 3.78 5.05 -24.52
CA LEU A 84 5.13 4.64 -24.14
C LEU A 84 5.22 3.14 -23.86
N TRP A 85 4.27 2.58 -23.11
CA TRP A 85 4.19 1.15 -22.79
C TRP A 85 4.18 0.21 -23.99
N ARG A 86 3.75 0.70 -25.17
CA ARG A 86 3.75 -0.07 -26.42
C ARG A 86 5.10 -0.07 -27.12
N THR A 87 6.03 0.79 -26.72
CA THR A 87 7.36 0.88 -27.35
C THR A 87 8.29 -0.18 -26.77
N LYS A 88 8.99 -0.91 -27.64
CA LYS A 88 9.95 -1.97 -27.24
C LYS A 88 10.98 -1.47 -26.22
N LYS A 89 11.45 -0.22 -26.38
CA LYS A 89 12.41 0.42 -25.47
C LYS A 89 11.86 0.57 -24.05
N PHE A 90 10.62 1.08 -23.92
CA PHE A 90 10.00 1.26 -22.62
C PHE A 90 9.67 -0.09 -21.97
N SER A 91 9.11 -1.04 -22.72
CA SER A 91 8.80 -2.38 -22.18
C SER A 91 10.07 -3.09 -21.71
N ALA A 92 11.18 -3.00 -22.47
CA ALA A 92 12.46 -3.55 -22.05
C ALA A 92 13.02 -2.88 -20.80
N PHE A 93 12.87 -1.55 -20.67
CA PHE A 93 13.28 -0.84 -19.46
C PHE A 93 12.44 -1.25 -18.24
N ALA A 94 11.11 -1.31 -18.38
CA ALA A 94 10.23 -1.76 -17.30
C ALA A 94 10.62 -3.16 -16.83
N TYR A 95 10.71 -4.12 -17.75
CA TYR A 95 11.00 -5.51 -17.42
C TYR A 95 12.41 -5.73 -16.86
N HIS A 96 13.45 -5.16 -17.49
CA HIS A 96 14.83 -5.44 -17.07
C HIS A 96 15.33 -4.52 -15.96
N VAL A 97 14.72 -3.34 -15.76
CA VAL A 97 15.14 -2.38 -14.74
C VAL A 97 14.10 -2.30 -13.64
N LEU A 98 12.88 -1.85 -13.92
CA LEU A 98 11.91 -1.53 -12.86
C LEU A 98 11.43 -2.77 -12.10
N ASP A 99 11.16 -3.86 -12.79
CA ASP A 99 10.63 -5.09 -12.16
C ASP A 99 11.70 -5.79 -11.29
N ASN A 100 12.99 -5.53 -11.55
CA ASN A 100 14.10 -6.08 -10.78
C ASN A 100 14.51 -5.21 -9.58
N LEU A 101 13.94 -4.01 -9.45
CA LEU A 101 14.21 -3.12 -8.33
C LEU A 101 13.10 -3.23 -7.29
N TYR A 102 13.47 -3.42 -6.02
CA TYR A 102 12.51 -3.30 -4.92
C TYR A 102 12.36 -1.82 -4.50
N PRO A 103 11.31 -1.45 -3.74
CA PRO A 103 10.97 -0.04 -3.47
C PRO A 103 12.12 0.80 -2.91
N LEU A 104 12.94 0.26 -1.99
CA LEU A 104 14.05 1.04 -1.43
C LEU A 104 15.16 1.30 -2.45
N GLN A 105 15.42 0.38 -3.37
CA GLN A 105 16.35 0.64 -4.47
C GLN A 105 15.80 1.71 -5.42
N LYS A 106 14.50 1.64 -5.75
CA LYS A 106 13.84 2.67 -6.56
C LYS A 106 13.92 4.04 -5.88
N MET A 107 13.67 4.09 -4.57
CA MET A 107 13.78 5.31 -3.78
C MET A 107 15.21 5.84 -3.73
N SER A 108 16.21 4.97 -3.57
CA SER A 108 17.63 5.35 -3.62
C SER A 108 17.99 5.98 -4.97
N LEU A 109 17.60 5.33 -6.08
CA LEU A 109 17.80 5.87 -7.42
C LEU A 109 17.16 7.25 -7.59
N ILE A 110 15.91 7.44 -7.15
CA ILE A 110 15.22 8.73 -7.20
C ILE A 110 15.95 9.78 -6.36
N HIS A 111 16.46 9.41 -5.18
CA HIS A 111 17.18 10.29 -4.27
C HIS A 111 18.48 10.84 -4.89
N GLU A 112 19.24 9.97 -5.58
CA GLU A 112 20.45 10.35 -6.30
C GLU A 112 20.17 11.34 -7.44
N ILE A 113 19.02 11.21 -8.11
CA ILE A 113 18.60 12.14 -9.17
C ILE A 113 18.15 13.49 -8.58
N LYS A 114 17.31 13.44 -7.56
CA LYS A 114 16.83 14.63 -6.85
C LYS A 114 16.48 14.25 -5.41
N PRO A 115 16.99 14.96 -4.40
CA PRO A 115 16.79 14.61 -3.01
C PRO A 115 15.31 14.34 -2.66
N VAL A 116 15.15 13.32 -1.84
CA VAL A 116 13.87 12.90 -1.23
C VAL A 116 13.93 13.28 0.24
N PRO A 117 12.88 13.92 0.79
CA PRO A 117 12.81 14.28 2.19
C PRO A 117 13.07 13.09 3.13
N LYS A 118 13.71 13.36 4.27
CA LYS A 118 14.07 12.32 5.24
C LYS A 118 12.83 11.56 5.75
N ASN A 119 11.77 12.27 6.13
CA ASN A 119 10.53 11.67 6.61
C ASN A 119 9.96 10.65 5.61
N ILE A 120 9.93 10.99 4.31
CA ILE A 120 9.44 10.09 3.26
C ILE A 120 10.29 8.82 3.13
N ARG A 121 11.62 8.97 3.17
CA ARG A 121 12.54 7.81 3.15
C ARG A 121 12.34 6.91 4.36
N ASP A 122 12.24 7.51 5.54
CA ASP A 122 12.04 6.78 6.80
C ASP A 122 10.68 6.06 6.80
N THR A 123 9.63 6.69 6.27
CA THR A 123 8.30 6.07 6.09
C THR A 123 8.37 4.86 5.16
N LEU A 124 9.03 4.97 4.00
CA LEU A 124 9.16 3.83 3.09
C LEU A 124 9.98 2.68 3.70
N ASN A 125 11.04 2.99 4.45
CA ASN A 125 11.82 2.00 5.19
C ASN A 125 10.95 1.25 6.20
N ARG A 126 10.16 1.97 7.01
CA ARG A 126 9.21 1.36 7.96
C ARG A 126 8.16 0.52 7.25
N LEU A 127 7.59 1.02 6.14
CA LEU A 127 6.61 0.29 5.32
C LEU A 127 7.19 -1.02 4.78
N ASN A 128 8.41 -1.00 4.24
CA ASN A 128 9.08 -2.21 3.78
C ASN A 128 9.35 -3.21 4.92
N ALA A 129 9.81 -2.72 6.08
CA ALA A 129 10.02 -3.55 7.26
C ALA A 129 8.71 -4.20 7.74
N LEU A 130 7.63 -3.41 7.79
CA LEU A 130 6.30 -3.85 8.20
C LEU A 130 5.73 -4.89 7.22
N ARG A 131 5.79 -4.60 5.91
CA ARG A 131 5.38 -5.55 4.87
C ARG A 131 6.16 -6.85 4.97
N ASN A 132 7.48 -6.81 5.19
CA ASN A 132 8.28 -8.03 5.37
C ASN A 132 7.95 -8.76 6.68
N ALA A 133 7.60 -8.04 7.76
CA ALA A 133 7.11 -8.61 9.01
C ALA A 133 5.77 -9.35 8.84
N LEU A 134 4.89 -8.84 7.98
CA LEU A 134 3.57 -9.43 7.74
C LEU A 134 3.61 -10.52 6.65
N ALA A 135 4.38 -10.34 5.58
CA ALA A 135 4.41 -11.24 4.42
C ALA A 135 5.01 -12.63 4.72
N HIS A 136 6.00 -12.73 5.62
CA HIS A 136 6.60 -14.02 5.98
C HIS A 136 6.00 -14.64 7.26
N SER A 137 4.88 -14.14 7.78
CA SER A 137 4.25 -14.75 8.96
C SER A 137 2.73 -14.54 9.00
N PHE A 138 1.99 -15.59 8.67
CA PHE A 138 0.57 -15.72 9.02
C PHE A 138 0.33 -15.53 10.53
N PHE A 139 1.30 -15.97 11.33
CA PHE A 139 1.34 -15.83 12.77
C PHE A 139 2.60 -15.05 13.16
N PRO A 140 2.59 -13.70 13.13
CA PRO A 140 3.71 -12.87 13.56
C PRO A 140 4.19 -13.22 14.97
N GLU A 141 3.29 -13.79 15.78
CA GLU A 141 3.53 -14.27 17.14
C GLU A 141 4.70 -15.26 17.23
N ASN A 142 4.98 -15.97 16.13
CA ASN A 142 6.03 -16.98 16.08
C ASN A 142 7.44 -16.41 15.80
N ARG A 143 7.57 -15.15 15.36
CA ARG A 143 8.88 -14.55 15.03
C ARG A 143 9.67 -14.20 16.29
N LYS A 144 11.00 -14.32 16.22
CA LYS A 144 11.90 -13.97 17.32
C LYS A 144 11.73 -12.52 17.79
N SER A 145 11.67 -11.57 16.87
CA SER A 145 11.44 -10.15 17.19
C SER A 145 10.11 -9.92 17.90
N TYR A 146 9.06 -10.64 17.48
CA TYR A 146 7.78 -10.61 18.18
C TYR A 146 7.85 -11.27 19.56
N ARG A 147 8.66 -12.32 19.78
CA ARG A 147 8.79 -12.91 21.13
C ARG A 147 9.37 -11.92 22.13
N GLU A 148 10.21 -11.01 21.68
CA GLU A 148 10.84 -9.98 22.50
C GLU A 148 9.88 -8.81 22.80
N THR A 149 9.14 -8.33 21.80
CA THR A 149 8.26 -7.13 21.95
C THR A 149 6.77 -7.45 22.11
N LYS A 150 6.37 -8.69 21.82
CA LYS A 150 4.98 -9.18 21.69
C LYS A 150 4.10 -8.37 20.73
N ALA A 151 4.69 -7.63 19.80
CA ALA A 151 3.96 -6.78 18.87
C ALA A 151 4.70 -6.63 17.53
N VAL A 152 3.94 -6.43 16.45
CA VAL A 152 4.47 -5.91 15.19
C VAL A 152 4.33 -4.39 15.27
N THR A 153 5.44 -3.67 15.45
CA THR A 153 5.38 -2.25 15.77
C THR A 153 5.55 -1.33 14.56
N TYR A 154 4.85 -0.20 14.59
CA TYR A 154 5.05 0.96 13.72
C TYR A 154 5.23 2.19 14.60
N LYS A 155 6.41 2.84 14.52
CA LYS A 155 6.82 3.93 15.43
C LYS A 155 6.58 3.59 16.92
N ASP A 156 6.98 2.39 17.33
CA ASP A 156 6.83 1.87 18.70
C ASP A 156 5.40 1.55 19.17
N HIS A 157 4.39 1.73 18.33
CA HIS A 157 3.01 1.30 18.60
C HIS A 157 2.68 -0.01 17.89
N ASP A 158 1.85 -0.87 18.49
CA ASP A 158 1.34 -2.07 17.81
C ASP A 158 0.53 -1.66 16.57
N ILE A 159 0.90 -2.13 15.39
CA ILE A 159 0.19 -1.85 14.14
C ILE A 159 -1.26 -2.32 14.16
N PHE A 160 -1.59 -3.32 15.01
CA PHE A 160 -2.95 -3.81 15.17
C PHE A 160 -3.76 -3.01 16.19
N SER A 161 -3.18 -1.99 16.84
CA SER A 161 -3.91 -1.01 17.64
C SER A 161 -4.47 0.11 16.74
N ASN A 162 -5.49 0.83 17.22
CA ASN A 162 -6.03 1.98 16.47
C ASN A 162 -4.96 3.06 16.30
N GLU A 163 -4.23 3.38 17.38
CA GLU A 163 -3.16 4.38 17.37
C GLU A 163 -2.03 4.02 16.38
N GLY A 164 -1.55 2.77 16.42
CA GLY A 164 -0.51 2.32 15.50
C GLY A 164 -0.97 2.34 14.03
N PHE A 165 -2.23 2.00 13.78
CA PHE A 165 -2.82 2.07 12.44
C PHE A 165 -3.04 3.52 11.97
N ASP A 166 -3.51 4.42 12.82
CA ASP A 166 -3.74 5.83 12.48
C ASP A 166 -2.41 6.53 12.13
N LEU A 167 -1.34 6.26 12.89
CA LEU A 167 0.01 6.74 12.59
C LEU A 167 0.51 6.19 11.25
N PHE A 168 0.27 4.91 10.98
CA PHE A 168 0.60 4.28 9.72
C PHE A 168 -0.17 4.90 8.54
N ALA A 169 -1.47 5.11 8.68
CA ALA A 169 -2.34 5.67 7.65
C ALA A 169 -1.93 7.11 7.32
N THR A 170 -1.63 7.92 8.35
CA THR A 170 -1.19 9.31 8.19
C THR A 170 0.14 9.39 7.42
N ASP A 171 1.17 8.67 7.88
CA ASP A 171 2.46 8.60 7.20
C ASP A 171 2.32 8.04 5.78
N GLY A 172 1.43 7.05 5.59
CA GLY A 172 1.13 6.45 4.30
C GLY A 172 0.53 7.45 3.33
N GLN A 173 -0.42 8.26 3.77
CA GLN A 173 -1.01 9.32 2.96
C GLN A 173 0.06 10.34 2.54
N GLU A 174 0.88 10.82 3.47
CA GLU A 174 1.98 11.75 3.15
C GLU A 174 2.96 11.18 2.11
N LEU A 175 3.28 9.88 2.22
CA LEU A 175 4.12 9.18 1.24
C LEU A 175 3.47 9.17 -0.14
N ILE A 176 2.20 8.78 -0.23
CA ILE A 176 1.47 8.70 -1.50
C ILE A 176 1.32 10.09 -2.12
N ASP A 177 1.00 11.10 -1.34
CA ASP A 177 0.83 12.47 -1.81
C ASP A 177 2.11 13.01 -2.43
N TYR A 178 3.23 12.82 -1.73
CA TYR A 178 4.55 13.17 -2.23
C TYR A 178 4.88 12.44 -3.54
N LEU A 179 4.60 11.14 -3.62
CA LEU A 179 4.91 10.34 -4.81
C LEU A 179 3.99 10.67 -6.00
N LEU A 180 2.72 10.96 -5.77
CA LEU A 180 1.78 11.42 -6.79
C LEU A 180 2.18 12.78 -7.36
N GLU A 181 2.52 13.73 -6.49
CA GLU A 181 3.02 15.05 -6.91
C GLU A 181 4.30 14.88 -7.75
N ARG A 182 5.20 14.00 -7.32
CA ARG A 182 6.45 13.72 -8.03
C ARG A 182 6.22 13.03 -9.38
N ALA A 183 5.29 12.08 -9.46
CA ALA A 183 5.04 11.27 -10.65
C ALA A 183 4.24 12.05 -11.71
N TYR A 184 3.25 12.83 -11.29
CA TYR A 184 2.25 13.42 -12.17
C TYR A 184 2.19 14.95 -12.13
N GLY A 185 2.74 15.57 -11.08
CA GLY A 185 2.58 17.00 -10.80
C GLY A 185 1.18 17.35 -10.29
N VAL A 186 0.48 16.39 -9.67
CA VAL A 186 -0.87 16.53 -9.14
C VAL A 186 -0.80 16.52 -7.62
N LYS A 187 -1.40 17.52 -6.96
CA LYS A 187 -1.64 17.48 -5.51
C LYS A 187 -2.98 16.75 -5.26
N PRO A 188 -3.05 15.84 -4.27
CA PRO A 188 -4.16 14.91 -4.09
C PRO A 188 -5.51 15.51 -3.69
N ASP A 189 -5.59 16.81 -3.39
CA ASP A 189 -6.87 17.54 -3.16
C ASP A 189 -7.84 17.49 -4.36
N SER A 190 -7.48 16.77 -5.43
CA SER A 190 -8.22 16.59 -6.68
C SER A 190 -8.78 15.18 -6.91
N PHE A 191 -8.84 14.29 -5.90
CA PHE A 191 -9.47 12.97 -6.01
C PHE A 191 -10.65 12.77 -5.05
#